data_AF-M5A2P4-F1
#
_entry.id   AF-M5A2P4-F1
#
_cell.length_a   1.000
_cell.length_b   1.000
_cell.length_c   1.000
_cell.angle_alpha   90.00
_cell.angle_beta   90.00
_cell.angle_gamma   90.00
#
_symmetry.space_group_name_H-M   'P 1'
#
loop_
_entity.id
_entity.type
_entity.pdbx_description
1 polymer ?
#
loop_
_entity_poly.entity_id
_entity_poly.type
_entity_poly.pdbx_seq_one_letter_code
_entity_poly.pdbx_strand_id
1 'polypeptide(L)'
;MSLSALAASCPTWAEFRFIDAREAAVDLVAVRTSKTFTRLFELRLLHLGDSVTVSEREIGGTLPACCPERHINPDGSFCTGLRAGEGITAETAPAWWDKLHAFALCQETAAETGFWPSEAQLSHGYAGEVELAAENAADQLGLRAIYREAVAFDTGLIASGLNKIDAKTGKLRNGRSACVCGRTDRRGRILLRRDCHRVGLGCPIALEHQRRVMVARYWRGLRGQVICCGTMRECPLRETSDGAGSATAAQGKTT
;
A
#
# COMPACT_ATOMS: atom_id res chain seq x y z
N MET A 1 -23.71 -13.21 0.13
CA MET A 1 -23.16 -13.80 -1.12
C MET A 1 -21.64 -13.89 -1.08
N SER A 2 -20.90 -12.83 -0.74
CA SER A 2 -19.43 -12.86 -0.72
C SER A 2 -18.81 -13.86 0.26
N LEU A 3 -19.30 -13.95 1.51
CA LEU A 3 -18.79 -14.96 2.46
C LEU A 3 -19.11 -16.39 1.99
N SER A 4 -20.25 -16.61 1.35
CA SER A 4 -20.60 -17.91 0.75
C SER A 4 -19.68 -18.26 -0.41
N ALA A 5 -19.32 -17.29 -1.26
CA ALA A 5 -18.34 -17.48 -2.32
C ALA A 5 -16.95 -17.84 -1.76
N LEU A 6 -16.50 -17.12 -0.72
CA LEU A 6 -15.22 -17.39 -0.06
C LEU A 6 -15.20 -18.78 0.60
N ALA A 7 -16.28 -19.18 1.28
CA ALA A 7 -16.40 -20.50 1.87
C ALA A 7 -16.36 -21.61 0.82
N ALA A 8 -17.06 -21.43 -0.31
CA ALA A 8 -17.12 -22.41 -1.40
C ALA A 8 -15.76 -22.59 -2.11
N SER A 9 -14.93 -21.55 -2.13
CA SER A 9 -13.59 -21.59 -2.71
C SER A 9 -12.48 -21.68 -1.65
N CYS A 10 -12.80 -22.12 -0.42
CA CYS A 10 -11.83 -22.16 0.67
C CYS A 10 -10.67 -23.10 0.31
N PRO A 11 -9.42 -22.60 0.33
CA PRO A 11 -8.25 -23.41 -0.02
C PRO A 11 -7.89 -24.38 1.11
N THR A 12 -7.10 -25.41 0.79
CA THR A 12 -6.72 -26.47 1.74
C THR A 12 -5.80 -26.01 2.87
N TRP A 13 -5.20 -24.83 2.74
CA TRP A 13 -4.33 -24.21 3.74
C TRP A 13 -5.10 -23.30 4.72
N ALA A 14 -6.42 -23.20 4.58
CA ALA A 14 -7.29 -22.46 5.48
C ALA A 14 -8.52 -23.29 5.89
N GLU A 15 -9.04 -23.00 7.07
CA GLU A 15 -10.31 -23.48 7.55
C GLU A 15 -11.27 -22.30 7.69
N PHE A 16 -12.46 -22.39 7.08
CA PHE A 16 -13.47 -21.33 7.10
C PHE A 16 -14.69 -21.80 7.89
N ARG A 17 -15.17 -20.98 8.82
CA ARG A 17 -16.35 -21.26 9.64
C ARG A 17 -17.26 -20.04 9.70
N PHE A 18 -18.53 -20.22 9.36
CA PHE A 18 -19.53 -19.17 9.58
C PHE A 18 -19.76 -18.97 11.08
N ILE A 19 -19.75 -17.71 11.52
CA ILE A 19 -20.26 -17.32 12.84
C ILE A 19 -21.73 -16.92 12.67
N ASP A 20 -22.00 -16.06 11.69
CA ASP A 20 -23.35 -15.68 11.27
C ASP A 20 -23.40 -15.28 9.78
N ALA A 21 -24.48 -14.62 9.34
CA ALA A 21 -24.66 -14.21 7.95
C ALA A 21 -23.68 -13.12 7.47
N ARG A 22 -23.11 -12.35 8.40
CA ARG A 22 -22.18 -11.23 8.15
C ARG A 22 -20.77 -11.51 8.65
N GLU A 23 -20.56 -12.55 9.44
CA GLU A 23 -19.28 -12.83 10.06
C GLU A 23 -18.83 -14.28 9.86
N ALA A 24 -17.53 -14.44 9.62
CA ALA A 24 -16.87 -15.74 9.56
C ALA A 24 -15.51 -15.71 10.29
N ALA A 25 -15.17 -16.85 10.88
CA ALA A 25 -13.82 -17.14 11.37
C ALA A 25 -13.02 -17.86 10.29
N VAL A 26 -11.75 -17.49 10.15
CA VAL A 26 -10.81 -18.19 9.28
C VAL A 26 -9.55 -18.53 10.06
N ASP A 27 -9.13 -19.78 10.00
CA ASP A 27 -7.85 -20.23 10.52
C ASP A 27 -6.95 -20.51 9.33
N LEU A 28 -5.86 -19.74 9.22
CA LEU A 28 -5.01 -19.73 8.03
C LEU A 28 -3.59 -20.12 8.40
N VAL A 29 -3.00 -21.03 7.62
CA VAL A 29 -1.57 -21.33 7.69
C VAL A 29 -0.99 -21.17 6.29
N ALA A 30 -0.27 -20.08 6.03
CA ALA A 30 0.37 -19.88 4.74
C ALA A 30 1.49 -20.90 4.52
N VAL A 31 1.72 -21.23 3.25
CA VAL A 31 2.69 -22.24 2.80
C VAL A 31 3.79 -21.53 2.02
N ARG A 32 5.03 -21.65 2.49
CA ARG A 32 6.20 -21.08 1.81
C ARG A 32 6.56 -21.90 0.58
N THR A 33 7.38 -21.32 -0.31
CA THR A 33 7.95 -22.04 -1.46
C THR A 33 8.75 -23.28 -1.06
N SER A 34 9.36 -23.27 0.13
CA SER A 34 10.04 -24.42 0.75
C SER A 34 9.09 -25.54 1.21
N LYS A 35 7.77 -25.35 1.06
CA LYS A 35 6.70 -26.19 1.63
C LYS A 35 6.63 -26.20 3.15
N THR A 36 7.39 -25.32 3.81
CA THR A 36 7.27 -25.11 5.26
C THR A 36 6.02 -24.28 5.55
N PHE A 37 5.27 -24.69 6.57
CA PHE A 37 4.14 -23.93 7.07
C PHE A 37 4.61 -22.73 7.90
N THR A 38 3.84 -21.66 7.84
CA THR A 38 3.97 -20.48 8.71
C THR A 38 3.27 -20.71 10.04
N ARG A 39 3.25 -19.70 10.92
CA ARG A 39 2.38 -19.74 12.11
C ARG A 39 0.90 -19.73 11.71
N LEU A 40 0.05 -20.13 12.66
CA LEU A 40 -1.40 -20.02 12.53
C LEU A 40 -1.83 -18.55 12.65
N PHE A 41 -2.61 -18.08 11.69
CA PHE A 41 -3.31 -16.81 11.73
C PHE A 41 -4.78 -17.05 12.03
N GLU A 42 -5.24 -16.51 13.14
CA GLU A 42 -6.61 -16.58 13.60
C GLU A 42 -7.36 -15.33 13.15
N LEU A 43 -8.13 -15.43 12.07
CA LEU A 43 -8.72 -14.29 11.38
C LEU A 43 -10.23 -14.18 11.58
N ARG A 44 -10.72 -12.94 11.48
CA ARG A 44 -12.13 -12.55 11.43
C ARG A 44 -12.41 -11.89 10.09
N LEU A 45 -13.44 -12.39 9.40
CA LEU A 45 -13.98 -11.80 8.18
C LEU A 45 -15.35 -11.19 8.51
N LEU A 46 -15.53 -9.92 8.18
CA LEU A 46 -16.78 -9.18 8.38
C LEU A 46 -17.28 -8.63 7.05
N HIS A 47 -18.55 -8.90 6.73
CA HIS A 47 -19.23 -8.43 5.53
C HIS A 47 -19.95 -7.11 5.82
N LEU A 48 -19.46 -6.04 5.20
CA LEU A 48 -19.96 -4.67 5.36
C LEU A 48 -20.37 -4.11 4.00
N GLY A 49 -21.67 -3.95 3.76
CA GLY A 49 -22.18 -3.47 2.48
C GLY A 49 -21.91 -4.47 1.35
N ASP A 50 -21.11 -4.08 0.37
CA ASP A 50 -20.64 -4.93 -0.73
C ASP A 50 -19.21 -5.46 -0.52
N SER A 51 -18.64 -5.22 0.67
CA SER A 51 -17.23 -5.46 0.95
C SER A 51 -17.03 -6.49 2.06
N VAL A 52 -15.90 -7.20 2.01
CA VAL A 52 -15.41 -8.06 3.10
C VAL A 52 -14.14 -7.46 3.66
N THR A 53 -14.15 -7.16 4.95
CA THR A 53 -12.96 -6.77 5.71
C THR A 53 -12.39 -7.99 6.44
N VAL A 54 -11.06 -8.11 6.47
CA VAL A 54 -10.35 -9.16 7.22
C VAL A 54 -9.48 -8.51 8.29
N SER A 55 -9.42 -9.13 9.47
CA SER A 55 -8.62 -8.68 10.63
C SER A 55 -8.18 -9.91 11.43
N GLU A 56 -7.20 -9.76 12.33
CA GLU A 56 -6.91 -10.80 13.31
C GLU A 56 -7.99 -10.82 14.39
N ARG A 57 -8.34 -12.00 14.91
CA ARG A 57 -9.21 -12.10 16.09
C ARG A 57 -8.50 -11.51 17.31
N GLU A 58 -9.23 -10.78 18.14
CA GLU A 58 -8.65 -10.05 19.29
C GLU A 58 -8.00 -10.97 20.32
N ILE A 59 -8.58 -12.16 20.55
CA ILE A 59 -8.08 -13.12 21.52
C ILE A 59 -6.98 -13.95 20.87
N GLY A 60 -5.77 -13.93 21.44
CA GLY A 60 -4.64 -14.71 20.94
C GLY A 60 -3.88 -14.06 19.78
N GLY A 61 -4.21 -12.82 19.42
CA GLY A 61 -3.60 -12.10 18.31
C GLY A 61 -2.07 -12.01 18.40
N THR A 62 -1.41 -12.26 17.28
CA THR A 62 0.05 -12.30 17.12
C THR A 62 0.59 -11.14 16.28
N LEU A 63 -0.31 -10.32 15.74
CA LEU A 63 -0.02 -9.13 14.96
C LEU A 63 -0.18 -7.87 15.83
N PRO A 64 0.52 -6.78 15.48
CA PRO A 64 0.27 -5.50 16.13
C PRO A 64 -1.15 -5.03 15.81
N ALA A 65 -1.83 -4.44 16.80
CA ALA A 65 -3.20 -3.92 16.64
C ALA A 65 -3.32 -2.90 15.49
N CYS A 66 -2.26 -2.13 15.24
CA CYS A 66 -2.14 -1.26 14.07
C CYS A 66 -0.68 -1.21 13.61
N CYS A 67 -0.46 -1.32 12.30
CA CYS A 67 0.83 -1.08 11.68
C CYS A 67 0.63 -0.85 10.18
N PRO A 68 0.50 0.43 9.73
CA PRO A 68 0.29 0.74 8.33
C PRO A 68 1.41 0.22 7.41
N GLU A 69 2.64 0.15 7.93
CA GLU A 69 3.81 -0.40 7.22
C GLU A 69 3.68 -1.92 7.01
N ARG A 70 2.95 -2.61 7.90
CA ARG A 70 2.56 -4.02 7.73
C ARG A 70 1.17 -4.15 7.12
N HIS A 71 0.62 -3.09 6.54
CA HIS A 71 -0.71 -3.10 5.95
C HIS A 71 -1.83 -3.49 6.94
N ILE A 72 -1.70 -3.12 8.21
CA ILE A 72 -2.74 -3.23 9.24
C ILE A 72 -3.23 -1.82 9.58
N ASN A 73 -4.49 -1.55 9.25
CA ASN A 73 -5.13 -0.25 9.39
C ASN A 73 -5.35 0.12 10.88
N PRO A 74 -5.65 1.40 11.19
CA PRO A 74 -5.95 1.83 12.56
C PRO A 74 -7.12 1.11 13.24
N ASP A 75 -8.05 0.57 12.47
CA ASP A 75 -9.17 -0.24 12.97
C ASP A 75 -8.86 -1.74 13.06
N GLY A 76 -7.59 -2.14 12.84
CA GLY A 76 -7.14 -3.53 12.85
C GLY A 76 -7.42 -4.32 11.57
N SER A 77 -8.15 -3.74 10.60
CA SER A 77 -8.39 -4.39 9.31
C SER A 77 -7.13 -4.45 8.46
N PHE A 78 -7.01 -5.48 7.62
CA PHE A 78 -5.86 -5.64 6.73
C PHE A 78 -6.10 -5.00 5.38
N CYS A 79 -5.08 -4.34 4.86
CA CYS A 79 -5.01 -3.85 3.50
C CYS A 79 -4.30 -4.90 2.61
N THR A 80 -5.05 -5.90 2.13
CA THR A 80 -4.52 -6.99 1.29
C THR A 80 -4.42 -6.66 -0.20
N GLY A 81 -4.76 -5.42 -0.59
CA GLY A 81 -4.77 -4.96 -1.97
C GLY A 81 -5.72 -3.80 -2.19
N LEU A 82 -5.53 -3.07 -3.29
CA LEU A 82 -6.47 -2.02 -3.70
C LEU A 82 -7.87 -2.61 -3.91
N ARG A 83 -8.85 -2.14 -3.12
CA ARG A 83 -10.25 -2.55 -3.17
C ARG A 83 -10.45 -4.07 -3.06
N ALA A 84 -9.52 -4.77 -2.38
CA ALA A 84 -9.49 -6.22 -2.36
C ALA A 84 -10.77 -6.84 -1.79
N GLY A 85 -11.42 -6.18 -0.82
CA GLY A 85 -12.64 -6.67 -0.20
C GLY A 85 -13.93 -6.47 -1.00
N GLU A 86 -13.93 -5.62 -2.03
CA GLU A 86 -15.15 -5.16 -2.70
C GLU A 86 -15.68 -6.16 -3.73
N GLY A 87 -16.99 -6.38 -3.74
CA GLY A 87 -17.68 -7.06 -4.84
C GLY A 87 -17.28 -8.52 -5.05
N ILE A 88 -16.81 -9.22 -4.00
CA ILE A 88 -16.33 -10.61 -4.13
C ILE A 88 -17.49 -11.52 -4.58
N THR A 89 -17.31 -12.11 -5.76
CA THR A 89 -18.15 -13.15 -6.37
C THR A 89 -17.46 -14.52 -6.34
N ALA A 90 -18.16 -15.58 -6.75
CA ALA A 90 -17.58 -16.93 -6.86
C ALA A 90 -16.36 -16.98 -7.80
N GLU A 91 -16.38 -16.18 -8.87
CA GLU A 91 -15.28 -16.11 -9.85
C GLU A 91 -14.05 -15.42 -9.29
N THR A 92 -14.24 -14.39 -8.46
CA THR A 92 -13.13 -13.59 -7.89
C THR A 92 -12.61 -14.12 -6.54
N ALA A 93 -13.38 -14.97 -5.86
CA ALA A 93 -13.04 -15.50 -4.54
C ALA A 93 -11.69 -16.25 -4.49
N PRO A 94 -11.30 -17.08 -5.49
CA PRO A 94 -9.96 -17.69 -5.49
C PRO A 94 -8.83 -16.66 -5.49
N ALA A 95 -8.92 -15.63 -6.33
CA ALA A 95 -7.91 -14.58 -6.39
C ALA A 95 -7.86 -13.74 -5.10
N TRP A 96 -8.97 -13.65 -4.37
CA TRP A 96 -8.99 -13.04 -3.04
C TRP A 96 -8.19 -13.87 -2.02
N TRP A 97 -8.37 -15.20 -2.03
CA TRP A 97 -7.59 -16.11 -1.19
C TRP A 97 -6.09 -16.03 -1.50
N ASP A 98 -5.71 -15.93 -2.77
CA ASP A 98 -4.31 -15.74 -3.16
C ASP A 98 -3.71 -14.46 -2.58
N LYS A 99 -4.47 -13.35 -2.57
CA LYS A 99 -4.04 -12.09 -1.94
C LYS A 99 -3.89 -12.24 -0.43
N LEU A 100 -4.81 -12.94 0.24
CA LEU A 100 -4.70 -13.17 1.68
C LEU A 100 -3.51 -14.06 2.03
N HIS A 101 -3.22 -15.08 1.22
CA HIS A 101 -2.04 -15.93 1.37
C HIS A 101 -0.75 -15.13 1.20
N ALA A 102 -0.65 -14.33 0.14
CA ALA A 102 0.49 -13.45 -0.10
C ALA A 102 0.69 -12.46 1.05
N PHE A 103 -0.40 -11.87 1.57
CA PHE A 103 -0.35 -11.00 2.75
C PHE A 103 0.21 -11.73 3.97
N ALA A 104 -0.25 -12.95 4.27
CA ALA A 104 0.24 -13.73 5.40
C ALA A 104 1.74 -14.06 5.26
N LEU A 105 2.22 -14.39 4.06
CA LEU A 105 3.66 -14.56 3.81
C LEU A 105 4.44 -13.26 4.04
N CYS A 106 3.90 -12.11 3.64
CA CYS A 106 4.54 -10.81 3.90
C CYS A 106 4.59 -10.49 5.39
N GLN A 107 3.56 -10.86 6.18
CA GLN A 107 3.57 -10.70 7.64
C GLN A 107 4.71 -11.49 8.28
N GLU A 108 4.97 -12.70 7.78
CA GLU A 108 6.05 -13.54 8.28
C GLU A 108 7.41 -12.96 7.92
N THR A 109 7.62 -12.57 6.66
CA THR A 109 8.86 -11.91 6.24
C THR A 109 9.10 -10.63 7.05
N ALA A 110 8.06 -9.83 7.29
CA ALA A 110 8.14 -8.65 8.14
C ALA A 110 8.48 -8.97 9.60
N ALA A 111 7.93 -10.06 10.16
CA ALA A 111 8.27 -10.49 11.52
C ALA A 111 9.72 -10.99 11.63
N GLU A 112 10.22 -11.69 10.62
CA GLU A 112 11.57 -12.27 10.60
C GLU A 112 12.66 -11.23 10.33
N THR A 113 12.40 -10.33 9.38
CA THR A 113 13.43 -9.40 8.86
C THR A 113 13.28 -7.99 9.42
N GLY A 114 12.06 -7.59 9.82
CA GLY A 114 11.71 -6.22 10.15
C GLY A 114 11.51 -5.32 8.92
N PHE A 115 11.39 -5.90 7.71
CA PHE A 115 11.15 -5.20 6.46
C PHE A 115 9.93 -5.78 5.74
N TRP A 116 9.16 -4.91 5.08
CA TRP A 116 8.09 -5.37 4.20
C TRP A 116 8.71 -5.74 2.85
N PRO A 117 8.31 -6.86 2.21
CA PRO A 117 8.85 -7.23 0.91
C PRO A 117 8.58 -6.14 -0.14
N SER A 118 9.63 -5.66 -0.79
CA SER A 118 9.56 -4.54 -1.74
C SER A 118 8.60 -4.78 -2.91
N GLU A 119 8.54 -6.02 -3.38
CA GLU A 119 7.67 -6.49 -4.46
C GLU A 119 6.19 -6.55 -4.07
N ALA A 120 5.91 -6.57 -2.76
CA ALA A 120 4.55 -6.56 -2.20
C ALA A 120 4.17 -5.18 -1.64
N GLN A 121 5.00 -4.16 -1.85
CA GLN A 121 4.69 -2.80 -1.40
C GLN A 121 3.48 -2.27 -2.17
N LEU A 122 2.47 -1.82 -1.42
CA LEU A 122 1.32 -1.11 -2.00
C LEU A 122 1.32 0.33 -1.49
N SER A 123 1.00 1.29 -2.35
CA SER A 123 0.78 2.65 -1.88
C SER A 123 -0.38 2.72 -0.89
N HIS A 124 -0.13 3.36 0.25
CA HIS A 124 -1.11 3.47 1.33
C HIS A 124 -2.27 4.43 1.01
N GLY A 125 -3.46 4.08 1.49
CA GLY A 125 -4.67 4.89 1.34
C GLY A 125 -4.99 5.23 -0.13
N TYR A 126 -5.46 6.46 -0.37
CA TYR A 126 -5.81 6.93 -1.72
C TYR A 126 -4.62 7.02 -2.69
N ALA A 127 -3.37 6.88 -2.21
CA ALA A 127 -2.23 6.84 -3.11
C ALA A 127 -2.24 5.58 -4.00
N GLY A 128 -2.87 4.49 -3.57
CA GLY A 128 -3.05 3.28 -4.40
C GLY A 128 -3.82 3.53 -5.69
N GLU A 129 -4.86 4.35 -5.67
CA GLU A 129 -5.62 4.74 -6.87
C GLU A 129 -4.77 5.58 -7.85
N VAL A 130 -3.96 6.49 -7.30
CA VAL A 130 -3.06 7.33 -8.11
C VAL A 130 -1.93 6.49 -8.71
N GLU A 131 -1.41 5.52 -7.96
CA GLU A 131 -0.44 4.56 -8.46
C GLU A 131 -1.00 3.73 -9.62
N LEU A 132 -2.22 3.20 -9.49
CA LEU A 132 -2.88 2.47 -10.57
C LEU A 132 -3.07 3.35 -11.82
N ALA A 133 -3.48 4.60 -11.63
CA ALA A 133 -3.59 5.57 -12.73
C ALA A 133 -2.22 5.84 -13.39
N ALA A 134 -1.15 5.95 -12.59
CA ALA A 134 0.21 6.16 -13.08
C ALA A 134 0.75 4.94 -13.83
N GLU A 135 0.53 3.73 -13.33
CA GLU A 135 0.86 2.48 -14.02
C GLU A 135 0.16 2.41 -15.37
N ASN A 136 -1.15 2.67 -15.41
CA ASN A 136 -1.92 2.65 -16.66
C ASN A 136 -1.46 3.73 -17.65
N ALA A 137 -1.11 4.92 -17.15
CA ALA A 137 -0.57 6.00 -17.98
C ALA A 137 0.83 5.67 -18.55
N ALA A 138 1.65 4.97 -17.77
CA ALA A 138 2.98 4.50 -18.19
C ALA A 138 2.86 3.34 -19.19
N ASP A 139 1.94 2.41 -18.98
CA ASP A 139 1.69 1.26 -19.83
C ASP A 139 1.32 1.65 -21.27
N GLN A 140 0.48 2.68 -21.43
CA GLN A 140 0.15 3.27 -22.75
C GLN A 140 1.37 3.78 -23.53
N LEU A 141 2.50 3.99 -22.86
CA LEU A 141 3.74 4.50 -23.44
C LEU A 141 4.83 3.41 -23.50
N GLY A 142 4.54 2.17 -23.11
CA GLY A 142 5.54 1.11 -22.96
C GLY A 142 6.51 1.37 -21.79
N LEU A 143 6.14 2.23 -20.84
CA LEU A 143 6.98 2.66 -19.72
C LEU A 143 6.63 1.97 -18.40
N ARG A 144 5.80 0.92 -18.40
CA ARG A 144 5.32 0.28 -17.16
C ARG A 144 6.47 -0.20 -16.27
N ALA A 145 7.44 -0.91 -16.83
CA ALA A 145 8.62 -1.37 -16.10
C ALA A 145 9.43 -0.21 -15.52
N ILE A 146 9.62 0.85 -16.32
CA ILE A 146 10.34 2.07 -15.92
C ILE A 146 9.60 2.79 -14.77
N TYR A 147 8.26 2.76 -14.77
CA TYR A 147 7.47 3.31 -13.66
C TYR A 147 7.67 2.51 -12.38
N ARG A 148 7.61 1.17 -12.46
CA ARG A 148 7.81 0.30 -11.30
C ARG A 148 9.20 0.44 -10.69
N GLU A 149 10.24 0.54 -11.52
CA GLU A 149 11.60 0.83 -11.05
C GLU A 149 11.68 2.19 -10.34
N ALA A 150 11.01 3.22 -10.86
CA ALA A 150 10.98 4.54 -10.24
C ALA A 150 10.25 4.53 -8.89
N VAL A 151 9.21 3.70 -8.71
CA VAL A 151 8.51 3.54 -7.43
C VAL A 151 9.37 2.76 -6.44
N ALA A 152 10.01 1.68 -6.87
CA ALA A 152 10.78 0.78 -6.00
C ALA A 152 12.14 1.36 -5.58
N PHE A 153 12.84 2.05 -6.49
CA PHE A 153 14.25 2.42 -6.29
C PHE A 153 14.51 3.93 -6.39
N ASP A 154 13.48 4.74 -6.70
CA ASP A 154 13.64 6.17 -6.94
C ASP A 154 14.63 6.52 -8.08
N THR A 155 14.69 5.66 -9.11
CA THR A 155 15.61 5.81 -10.24
C THR A 155 14.90 5.94 -11.59
N GLY A 156 15.67 6.28 -12.62
CA GLY A 156 15.21 6.27 -14.01
C GLY A 156 14.46 7.53 -14.45
N LEU A 157 13.86 7.45 -15.65
CA LEU A 157 13.24 8.57 -16.35
C LEU A 157 12.15 9.25 -15.52
N ILE A 158 11.30 8.44 -14.86
CA ILE A 158 10.14 8.95 -14.13
C ILE A 158 10.59 9.68 -12.85
N ALA A 159 11.45 9.06 -12.04
CA ALA A 159 12.02 9.69 -10.85
C ALA A 159 12.79 10.97 -11.20
N SER A 160 13.65 10.92 -12.21
CA SER A 160 14.39 12.10 -12.70
C SER A 160 13.46 13.20 -13.20
N GLY A 161 12.32 12.83 -13.81
CA GLY A 161 11.31 13.76 -14.29
C GLY A 161 10.63 14.59 -13.20
N LEU A 162 10.63 14.12 -11.95
CA LEU A 162 10.06 14.82 -10.80
C LEU A 162 10.75 16.16 -10.56
N ASN A 163 12.04 16.29 -10.90
CA ASN A 163 12.75 17.57 -10.81
C ASN A 163 12.16 18.65 -11.70
N LYS A 164 11.34 18.29 -12.70
CA LYS A 164 10.65 19.24 -13.59
C LYS A 164 9.27 19.61 -13.10
N ILE A 165 8.78 19.04 -12.00
CA ILE A 165 7.47 19.38 -11.43
C ILE A 165 7.54 20.76 -10.75
N ASP A 166 6.45 21.51 -10.89
CA ASP A 166 6.13 22.67 -10.08
C ASP A 166 5.37 22.21 -8.85
N ALA A 167 5.96 22.39 -7.66
CA ALA A 167 5.41 21.88 -6.40
C ALA A 167 4.07 22.51 -6.02
N LYS A 168 3.72 23.70 -6.53
CA LYS A 168 2.44 24.36 -6.23
C LYS A 168 1.31 23.81 -7.09
N THR A 169 1.60 23.54 -8.35
CA THR A 169 0.58 23.12 -9.33
C THR A 169 0.54 21.61 -9.57
N GLY A 170 1.57 20.87 -9.14
CA GLY A 170 1.71 19.44 -9.40
C GLY A 170 1.97 19.09 -10.88
N LYS A 171 2.26 20.10 -11.71
CA LYS A 171 2.44 19.95 -13.17
C LYS A 171 3.90 20.14 -13.55
N LEU A 172 4.33 19.51 -14.64
CA LEU A 172 5.63 19.80 -15.25
C LEU A 172 5.75 21.29 -15.65
N ARG A 173 6.84 21.92 -15.20
CA ARG A 173 7.28 23.28 -15.55
C ARG A 173 7.53 23.43 -17.05
N ASN A 174 7.52 24.67 -17.53
CA ASN A 174 7.76 25.02 -18.94
C ASN A 174 6.79 24.29 -19.89
N GLY A 175 5.50 24.58 -19.75
CA GLY A 175 4.43 23.87 -20.45
C GLY A 175 4.53 23.81 -21.98
N ARG A 176 5.31 24.72 -22.60
CA ARG A 176 5.56 24.77 -24.06
C ARG A 176 6.75 23.91 -24.52
N SER A 177 7.50 23.30 -23.60
CA SER A 177 8.56 22.34 -23.93
C SER A 177 8.00 20.95 -24.21
N ALA A 178 8.74 20.13 -24.97
CA ALA A 178 8.43 18.73 -25.17
C ALA A 178 8.29 17.98 -23.83
N CYS A 179 7.30 17.08 -23.77
CA CYS A 179 7.05 16.27 -22.59
C CYS A 179 8.10 15.17 -22.45
N VAL A 180 8.65 15.05 -21.24
CA VAL A 180 9.71 14.10 -20.94
C VAL A 180 9.24 12.65 -20.87
N CYS A 181 7.93 12.39 -20.74
CA CYS A 181 7.40 11.04 -20.84
C CYS A 181 7.37 10.50 -22.28
N GLY A 182 7.74 11.30 -23.29
CA GLY A 182 7.84 10.84 -24.67
C GLY A 182 6.51 10.64 -25.42
N ARG A 183 5.36 10.88 -24.78
CA ARG A 183 4.04 10.76 -25.43
C ARG A 183 3.95 11.59 -26.71
N THR A 184 3.47 10.99 -27.78
CA THR A 184 3.37 11.61 -29.11
C THR A 184 1.93 11.92 -29.52
N ASP A 185 1.75 12.84 -30.48
CA ASP A 185 0.49 13.06 -31.19
C ASP A 185 0.28 12.00 -32.29
N ARG A 186 -0.87 12.07 -32.98
CA ARG A 186 -1.18 11.18 -34.12
C ARG A 186 -0.19 11.26 -35.29
N ARG A 187 0.68 12.27 -35.32
CA ARG A 187 1.72 12.49 -36.33
C ARG A 187 3.11 12.08 -35.83
N GLY A 188 3.20 11.43 -34.66
CA GLY A 188 4.46 10.98 -34.08
C GLY A 188 5.30 12.08 -33.41
N ARG A 189 4.77 13.31 -33.25
CA ARG A 189 5.51 14.41 -32.61
C ARG A 189 5.29 14.38 -31.11
N ILE A 190 6.36 14.54 -30.33
CA ILE A 190 6.26 14.59 -28.86
C ILE A 190 5.35 15.75 -28.45
N LEU A 191 4.35 15.45 -27.61
CA LEU A 191 3.42 16.44 -27.08
C LEU A 191 4.13 17.45 -26.20
N LEU A 192 3.64 18.69 -26.19
CA LEU A 192 4.08 19.67 -25.21
C LEU A 192 3.63 19.22 -23.82
N ARG A 193 4.37 19.56 -22.77
CA ARG A 193 4.04 19.19 -21.38
C ARG A 193 2.62 19.56 -20.99
N ARG A 194 2.19 20.78 -21.33
CA ARG A 194 0.83 21.28 -21.03
C ARG A 194 -0.26 20.47 -21.72
N ASP A 195 0.04 19.92 -22.90
CA ASP A 195 -0.91 19.18 -23.71
C ASP A 195 -0.92 17.71 -23.28
N CYS A 196 0.25 17.12 -22.98
CA CYS A 196 0.37 15.79 -22.42
C CYS A 196 -0.42 15.61 -21.12
N HIS A 197 -0.46 16.63 -20.24
CA HIS A 197 -1.25 16.55 -19.01
C HIS A 197 -2.76 16.46 -19.23
N ARG A 198 -3.26 16.88 -20.39
CA ARG A 198 -4.70 16.89 -20.70
C ARG A 198 -5.18 15.62 -21.38
N VAL A 199 -4.28 14.70 -21.72
CA VAL A 199 -4.62 13.49 -22.46
C VAL A 199 -5.09 12.40 -21.49
N GLY A 200 -6.37 12.01 -21.59
CA GLY A 200 -6.93 10.79 -21.01
C GLY A 200 -6.47 10.49 -19.57
N LEU A 201 -5.53 9.54 -19.46
CA LEU A 201 -4.99 9.06 -18.17
C LEU A 201 -3.96 9.99 -17.53
N GLY A 202 -3.50 11.03 -18.21
CA GLY A 202 -2.51 11.98 -17.72
C GLY A 202 -1.05 11.61 -18.06
N CYS A 203 -0.13 12.29 -17.38
CA CYS A 203 1.31 12.08 -17.53
C CYS A 203 1.84 11.26 -16.34
N PRO A 204 2.56 10.14 -16.59
CA PRO A 204 3.03 9.26 -15.50
C PRO A 204 3.92 9.96 -14.48
N ILE A 205 4.71 10.97 -14.90
CA ILE A 205 5.57 11.73 -13.99
C ILE A 205 4.76 12.64 -13.06
N ALA A 206 3.70 13.27 -13.57
CA ALA A 206 2.82 14.10 -12.75
C ALA A 206 2.01 13.25 -11.76
N LEU A 207 1.57 12.07 -12.19
CA LEU A 207 0.86 11.12 -11.33
C LEU A 207 1.78 10.54 -10.25
N GLU A 208 3.05 10.21 -10.58
CA GLU A 208 4.02 9.78 -9.58
C GLU A 208 4.27 10.85 -8.51
N HIS A 209 4.38 12.12 -8.93
CA HIS A 209 4.44 13.23 -7.97
C HIS A 209 3.21 13.26 -7.06
N GLN A 210 2.01 13.16 -7.63
CA GLN A 210 0.77 13.15 -6.87
C GLN A 210 0.70 11.95 -5.90
N ARG A 211 1.15 10.77 -6.31
CA ARG A 211 1.24 9.58 -5.46
C ARG A 211 2.14 9.85 -4.26
N ARG A 212 3.35 10.38 -4.47
CA ARG A 212 4.28 10.75 -3.38
C ARG A 212 3.70 11.77 -2.42
N VAL A 213 2.99 12.78 -2.94
CA VAL A 213 2.30 13.78 -2.11
C VAL A 213 1.21 13.11 -1.25
N MET A 214 0.44 12.18 -1.82
CA MET A 214 -0.62 11.46 -1.12
C MET A 214 -0.07 10.49 -0.06
N VAL A 215 1.01 9.77 -0.36
CA VAL A 215 1.73 8.92 0.62
C VAL A 215 2.27 9.77 1.77
N ALA A 216 2.93 10.90 1.46
CA ALA A 216 3.44 11.80 2.49
C ALA A 216 2.31 12.39 3.37
N ARG A 217 1.16 12.71 2.76
CA ARG A 217 -0.02 13.18 3.49
C ARG A 217 -0.61 12.08 4.38
N TYR A 218 -0.68 10.84 3.88
CA TYR A 218 -1.14 9.69 4.65
C TYR A 218 -0.31 9.54 5.94
N TRP A 219 1.01 9.45 5.79
CA TRP A 219 1.91 9.32 6.94
C TRP A 219 1.83 10.51 7.90
N ARG A 220 1.74 11.73 7.37
CA ARG A 220 1.56 12.94 8.21
C ARG A 220 0.27 12.88 9.01
N GLY A 221 -0.82 12.37 8.42
CA GLY A 221 -2.10 12.23 9.10
C GLY A 221 -2.08 11.24 10.26
N LEU A 222 -1.20 10.24 10.21
CA LEU A 222 -1.07 9.24 11.27
C LEU A 222 -0.14 9.65 12.41
N ARG A 223 0.76 10.63 12.19
CA ARG A 223 1.66 11.13 13.23
C ARG A 223 0.85 11.71 14.39
N GLY A 224 1.12 11.22 15.61
CA GLY A 224 0.40 11.60 16.83
C GLY A 224 -0.94 10.89 17.03
N GLN A 225 -1.40 10.07 16.08
CA GLN A 225 -2.61 9.25 16.21
C GLN A 225 -2.29 7.77 16.34
N VAL A 226 -1.23 7.31 15.66
CA VAL A 226 -0.79 5.92 15.66
C VAL A 226 0.62 5.84 16.24
N ILE A 227 0.80 4.94 17.21
CA ILE A 227 2.10 4.63 17.82
C ILE A 227 2.78 3.52 17.02
N CYS A 228 4.06 3.67 16.72
CA CYS A 228 4.83 2.63 16.05
C CYS A 228 4.88 1.36 16.90
N CYS A 229 4.54 0.20 16.32
CA CYS A 229 4.60 -1.09 17.01
C CYS A 229 6.03 -1.64 17.22
N GLY A 230 7.06 -0.96 16.72
CA GLY A 230 8.46 -1.35 16.88
C GLY A 230 8.93 -2.53 16.01
N THR A 231 8.03 -3.23 15.32
CA THR A 231 8.38 -4.44 14.54
C THR A 231 9.05 -4.15 13.20
N MET A 232 8.83 -2.96 12.61
CA MET A 232 9.36 -2.57 11.30
C MET A 232 10.53 -1.61 11.45
N ARG A 233 11.70 -1.94 10.88
CA ARG A 233 12.95 -1.19 11.04
C ARG A 233 12.87 0.22 10.45
N GLU A 234 12.28 0.33 9.26
CA GLU A 234 12.16 1.59 8.51
C GLU A 234 10.77 2.22 8.60
N CYS A 235 10.00 1.91 9.65
CA CYS A 235 8.66 2.47 9.83
C CYS A 235 8.69 4.01 9.89
N PRO A 236 7.91 4.73 9.05
CA PRO A 236 7.86 6.19 9.08
C PRO A 236 7.33 6.79 10.40
N LEU A 237 6.66 5.98 11.22
CA LEU A 237 6.15 6.34 12.55
C LEU A 237 7.13 6.05 13.69
N ARG A 238 8.26 5.38 13.42
CA ARG A 238 9.29 5.14 14.44
C ARG A 238 9.84 6.50 14.89
N GLU A 239 9.81 6.76 16.19
CA GLU A 239 10.44 7.95 16.74
C GLU A 239 11.96 7.85 16.50
N THR A 240 12.50 8.78 15.71
CA THR A 240 13.95 8.97 15.62
C THR A 240 14.40 9.58 16.94
N SER A 241 15.24 8.87 17.68
CA SER A 241 15.79 9.25 18.99
C SER A 241 16.76 10.44 18.95
N ASP A 242 16.49 11.46 18.13
CA ASP A 242 17.35 12.65 17.95
C ASP A 242 16.70 13.94 18.49
N GLY A 243 15.75 13.84 19.43
CA GLY A 243 15.05 15.00 19.99
C GLY A 243 14.82 15.02 21.50
N ALA A 244 15.21 13.98 22.24
CA ALA A 244 15.00 13.88 23.69
C ALA A 244 16.35 13.96 24.43
N GLY A 245 16.97 15.14 24.43
CA GLY A 245 18.28 15.34 25.05
C GLY A 245 18.67 16.79 25.27
N SER A 246 17.79 17.61 25.86
CA SER A 246 18.18 18.89 26.50
C SER A 246 16.99 19.51 27.24
N ALA A 247 16.62 18.94 28.39
CA ALA A 247 15.85 19.65 29.40
C ALA A 247 16.20 19.11 30.79
N THR A 248 17.47 19.21 31.16
CA THR A 248 17.93 19.03 32.53
C THR A 248 18.31 20.38 33.14
N ALA A 249 17.44 20.81 34.07
CA ALA A 249 17.74 21.54 35.30
C ALA A 249 18.53 22.86 35.21
N ALA A 250 17.81 23.97 35.27
CA ALA A 250 18.26 25.18 35.96
C ALA A 250 17.36 25.41 37.19
N GLN A 251 17.69 24.75 38.29
CA GLN A 251 17.26 25.15 39.63
C GLN A 251 18.50 25.58 40.41
N GLY A 252 18.41 26.74 41.06
CA GLY A 252 19.28 27.10 42.18
C GLY A 252 20.31 28.20 41.88
N LYS A 253 19.93 29.45 42.19
CA LYS A 253 20.83 30.39 42.88
C LYS A 253 20.01 31.42 43.65
N THR A 254 19.81 31.12 44.92
CA THR A 254 19.56 32.08 45.99
C THR A 254 20.79 32.03 46.88
N THR A 255 21.60 33.08 46.86
CA THR A 255 22.30 33.73 47.98
C THR A 255 23.19 34.82 47.41
#